data_AF-A0A6V8QL81-F1
#
_entry.id   AF-A0A6V8QL81-F1
#
_cell.length_a   1.000
_cell.length_b   1.000
_cell.length_c   1.000
_cell.angle_alpha   90.00
_cell.angle_beta   90.00
_cell.angle_gamma   90.00
#
_symmetry.space_group_name_H-M   'P 1'
#
loop_
_entity.id
_entity.type
_entity.pdbx_description
1 polymer ?
#
loop_
_entity_poly.entity_id
_entity_poly.type
_entity_poly.pdbx_seq_one_letter_code
_entity_poly.pdbx_strand_id
1 'polypeptide(L)'
;MEAKSDEGPPPHVCIHPQCGACGQLFVPGERTVALLFSKTTSTCLVYNAYEFSASGYAQQSKTGDHVFYKIPDRPLDLGTEESITMHTDCFQLCHQAFKSYNYRRDSQYNGGHRRDFRRLWLAATWRYPWKGMAPLKLPSYSALADPSPSIISKLCGFKREFLPEIATLIQSYSRSSILWRFDATLQLAEELNFATADEEEAITSREESLTPSHGIKYQRLERANIHAQFSRH
;
A
#
# COMPACT_ATOMS: atom_id res chain seq x y z
N MET A 1 -35.52 -13.41 26.04
CA MET A 1 -34.55 -13.66 24.96
C MET A 1 -33.44 -12.65 25.13
N GLU A 2 -32.38 -13.04 25.84
CA GLU A 2 -31.19 -12.21 26.02
C GLU A 2 -30.28 -12.41 24.81
N ALA A 3 -30.02 -11.34 24.07
CA ALA A 3 -28.96 -11.32 23.08
C ALA A 3 -27.65 -10.99 23.80
N LYS A 4 -26.79 -12.00 23.97
CA LYS A 4 -25.38 -11.79 24.31
C LYS A 4 -24.70 -11.15 23.09
N SER A 5 -24.47 -9.85 23.14
CA SER A 5 -23.51 -9.18 22.27
C SER A 5 -22.11 -9.60 22.70
N ASP A 6 -21.62 -10.69 22.14
CA ASP A 6 -20.20 -11.07 22.15
C ASP A 6 -19.45 -10.22 21.10
N GLU A 7 -19.55 -8.89 21.23
CA GLU A 7 -18.81 -7.96 20.39
C GLU A 7 -17.62 -7.47 21.21
N GLY A 8 -16.45 -8.00 20.88
CA GLY A 8 -15.19 -7.44 21.34
C GLY A 8 -15.09 -5.95 20.97
N PRO A 9 -14.17 -5.21 21.61
CA PRO A 9 -14.04 -3.78 21.37
C PRO A 9 -13.82 -3.47 19.87
N PRO A 10 -14.37 -2.35 19.36
CA PRO A 10 -14.15 -1.85 18.01
C PRO A 10 -12.70 -1.96 17.54
N PRO A 11 -12.41 -2.44 16.31
CA PRO A 11 -11.06 -2.45 15.78
C PRO A 11 -10.48 -1.04 15.77
N HIS A 12 -9.26 -0.89 16.30
CA HIS A 12 -8.56 0.37 16.32
C HIS A 12 -7.71 0.51 15.04
N VAL A 13 -7.91 1.60 14.30
CA VAL A 13 -7.19 1.85 13.04
C VAL A 13 -6.35 3.12 13.19
N CYS A 14 -5.05 3.00 12.91
CA CYS A 14 -4.14 4.12 12.98
C CYS A 14 -4.29 5.04 11.75
N ILE A 15 -4.36 6.34 12.01
CA ILE A 15 -4.34 7.42 11.03
C ILE A 15 -2.97 8.08 11.06
N HIS A 16 -2.25 7.89 9.96
CA HIS A 16 -0.97 8.52 9.72
C HIS A 16 -1.17 9.94 9.17
N PRO A 17 -0.30 10.90 9.52
CA PRO A 17 -0.42 12.27 9.04
C PRO A 17 0.25 12.49 7.66
N GLN A 18 0.76 11.43 7.02
CA GLN A 18 1.33 11.46 5.67
C GLN A 18 0.70 10.37 4.81
N CYS A 19 0.40 10.71 3.56
CA CYS A 19 -0.15 9.79 2.58
C CYS A 19 0.87 8.72 2.17
N GLY A 20 0.48 7.46 2.29
CA GLY A 20 1.29 6.29 1.93
C GLY A 20 1.64 6.22 0.43
N ALA A 21 0.80 6.77 -0.44
CA ALA A 21 1.07 6.81 -1.88
C ALA A 21 1.97 7.99 -2.26
N CYS A 22 1.46 9.22 -2.17
CA CYS A 22 2.15 10.39 -2.70
C CYS A 22 3.21 10.97 -1.75
N GLY A 23 3.25 10.52 -0.49
CA GLY A 23 4.19 11.04 0.51
C GLY A 23 3.93 12.47 0.97
N GLN A 24 2.81 13.10 0.61
CA GLN A 24 2.45 14.43 1.13
C GLN A 24 1.87 14.34 2.54
N LEU A 25 2.15 15.34 3.37
CA LEU A 25 1.45 15.51 4.64
C LEU A 25 -0.01 15.88 4.38
N PHE A 26 -0.90 15.35 5.22
CA PHE A 26 -2.31 15.72 5.15
C PHE A 26 -2.55 17.13 5.67
N VAL A 27 -3.42 17.85 4.98
CA VAL A 27 -3.96 19.13 5.40
C VAL A 27 -5.37 18.91 5.99
N PRO A 28 -5.78 19.67 7.01
CA PRO A 28 -7.13 19.55 7.58
C PRO A 28 -8.22 19.71 6.50
N GLY A 29 -9.22 18.83 6.54
CA GLY A 29 -10.31 18.77 5.54
C GLY A 29 -10.02 17.87 4.34
N GLU A 30 -8.79 17.37 4.18
CA GLU A 30 -8.49 16.43 3.09
C GLU A 30 -9.14 15.07 3.35
N ARG A 31 -9.76 14.49 2.31
CA ARG A 31 -10.42 13.20 2.42
C ARG A 31 -9.41 12.06 2.39
N THR A 32 -9.49 11.16 3.37
CA THR A 32 -8.54 10.06 3.56
C THR A 32 -9.22 8.70 3.65
N VAL A 33 -8.44 7.68 3.35
CA VAL A 33 -8.76 6.27 3.55
C VAL A 33 -7.65 5.62 4.36
N ALA A 34 -8.00 4.63 5.18
CA ALA A 34 -7.04 3.82 5.90
C ALA A 34 -7.04 2.40 5.33
N LEU A 35 -5.86 1.86 5.05
CA LEU A 35 -5.70 0.47 4.61
C LEU A 35 -5.08 -0.33 5.74
N LEU A 36 -5.77 -1.37 6.19
CA LEU A 36 -5.31 -2.29 7.23
C LEU A 36 -4.99 -3.63 6.58
N PHE A 37 -3.76 -4.13 6.76
CA PHE A 37 -3.41 -5.46 6.27
C PHE A 37 -3.69 -6.50 7.34
N SER A 38 -4.69 -7.36 7.10
CA SER A 38 -4.94 -8.49 7.98
C SER A 38 -4.10 -9.68 7.59
N LYS A 39 -3.27 -10.14 8.53
CA LYS A 39 -2.41 -11.32 8.34
C LYS A 39 -3.24 -12.59 8.23
N THR A 40 -4.32 -12.68 9.01
CA THR A 40 -5.20 -13.86 9.08
C THR A 40 -5.87 -14.14 7.75
N THR A 41 -6.41 -13.11 7.11
CA THR A 41 -7.09 -13.24 5.81
C THR A 41 -6.16 -12.98 4.63
N SER A 42 -4.95 -12.48 4.88
CA SER A 42 -4.00 -12.01 3.86
C SER A 42 -4.65 -11.01 2.88
N THR A 43 -5.46 -10.10 3.42
CA THR A 43 -6.17 -9.07 2.65
C THR A 43 -5.96 -7.68 3.22
N CYS A 44 -5.91 -6.68 2.35
CA CYS A 44 -6.07 -5.29 2.74
C CYS A 44 -7.55 -4.95 2.90
N LEU A 45 -7.95 -4.57 4.11
CA LEU A 45 -9.23 -3.96 4.41
C LEU A 45 -9.11 -2.45 4.18
N VAL A 46 -10.11 -1.86 3.54
CA VAL A 46 -10.14 -0.43 3.25
C VAL A 46 -11.23 0.22 4.08
N TYR A 47 -10.84 1.20 4.89
CA TYR A 47 -11.74 1.98 5.72
C TYR A 47 -11.80 3.43 5.24
N ASN A 48 -13.01 3.98 5.16
CA ASN A 48 -13.20 5.41 4.92
C ASN A 48 -12.83 6.17 6.20
N ALA A 49 -11.71 6.89 6.17
CA ALA A 49 -11.23 7.69 7.30
C ALA A 49 -11.74 9.15 7.24
N TYR A 50 -12.70 9.45 6.34
CA TYR A 50 -13.34 10.75 6.21
C TYR A 50 -12.33 11.88 6.00
N GLU A 51 -12.48 12.99 6.71
CA GLU A 51 -11.62 14.15 6.57
C GLU A 51 -10.53 14.12 7.64
N PHE A 52 -9.30 14.34 7.22
CA PHE A 52 -8.18 14.53 8.13
C PHE A 52 -8.42 15.76 9.01
N SER A 53 -8.28 15.63 10.33
CA SER A 53 -8.38 16.75 11.26
C SER A 53 -7.01 17.33 11.60
N ALA A 54 -6.93 18.63 11.88
CA ALA A 54 -5.70 19.26 12.38
C ALA A 54 -5.38 18.85 13.83
N SER A 55 -6.41 18.48 14.59
CA SER A 55 -6.28 18.19 16.01
C SER A 55 -5.30 17.04 16.19
N GLY A 56 -4.22 17.25 16.94
CA GLY A 56 -3.27 16.18 17.29
C GLY A 56 -3.98 14.99 17.91
N TYR A 57 -5.12 15.26 18.55
CA TYR A 57 -6.01 14.31 19.19
C TYR A 57 -7.33 14.29 18.42
N ALA A 58 -7.67 13.18 17.76
CA ALA A 58 -9.06 12.92 17.38
C ALA A 58 -9.29 11.46 17.05
N GLN A 59 -10.22 10.87 17.80
CA GLN A 59 -11.05 9.80 17.29
C GLN A 59 -11.91 10.37 16.16
N GLN A 60 -11.73 9.90 14.93
CA GLN A 60 -12.65 10.22 13.83
C GLN A 60 -13.94 9.42 14.05
N SER A 61 -14.80 9.89 14.96
CA SER A 61 -16.02 9.20 15.40
C SER A 61 -17.15 9.20 14.38
N LYS A 62 -16.90 9.59 13.13
CA LYS A 62 -17.99 9.99 12.24
C LYS A 62 -18.80 8.88 11.58
N THR A 63 -18.45 7.59 11.71
CA THR A 63 -19.36 6.44 11.45
C THR A 63 -18.61 5.11 11.56
N GLY A 64 -19.26 4.09 12.13
CA GLY A 64 -18.89 2.68 11.99
C GLY A 64 -18.33 2.04 13.27
N ASP A 65 -18.16 0.72 13.22
CA ASP A 65 -17.69 -0.12 14.34
C ASP A 65 -16.17 -0.01 14.58
N HIS A 66 -15.52 1.07 14.09
CA HIS A 66 -14.06 1.24 14.15
C HIS A 66 -13.68 2.54 14.84
N VAL A 67 -12.57 2.50 15.57
CA VAL A 67 -12.03 3.64 16.30
C VAL A 67 -10.72 4.06 15.64
N PHE A 68 -10.75 5.20 14.95
CA PHE A 68 -9.55 5.79 14.37
C PHE A 68 -8.74 6.53 15.43
N TYR A 69 -7.41 6.47 15.40
CA TYR A 69 -6.53 7.22 16.31
C TYR A 69 -5.28 7.68 15.58
N LYS A 70 -4.61 8.74 16.05
CA LYS A 70 -3.37 9.24 15.44
C LYS A 70 -2.16 8.75 16.21
N ILE A 71 -1.03 8.54 15.53
CA ILE A 71 0.26 8.32 16.21
C ILE A 71 0.77 9.66 16.77
N PRO A 72 1.28 9.73 18.02
CA PRO A 72 1.59 8.61 18.92
C PRO A 72 0.55 8.39 20.05
N ASP A 73 -0.71 8.80 19.89
CA ASP A 73 -1.70 8.93 20.97
C ASP A 73 -1.99 7.63 21.75
N ARG A 74 -1.60 6.47 21.21
CA ARG A 74 -1.64 5.18 21.90
C ARG A 74 -0.30 4.47 21.73
N PRO A 75 0.29 3.90 22.80
CA PRO A 75 1.29 2.85 22.63
C PRO A 75 0.69 1.80 21.71
N LEU A 76 1.34 1.51 20.58
CA LEU A 76 0.96 0.39 19.75
C LEU A 76 1.14 -0.86 20.61
N ASP A 77 0.03 -1.41 21.13
CA ASP A 77 0.06 -2.73 21.73
C ASP A 77 0.67 -3.68 20.70
N LEU A 78 1.57 -4.56 21.12
CA LEU A 78 2.38 -5.42 20.24
C LEU A 78 1.54 -6.24 19.23
N GLY A 79 0.23 -6.38 19.47
CA GLY A 79 -0.73 -7.08 18.61
C GLY A 79 -1.60 -6.21 17.69
N THR A 80 -1.49 -4.88 17.72
CA THR A 80 -2.29 -4.02 16.80
C THR A 80 -1.80 -4.14 15.36
N GLU A 81 -2.74 -4.46 14.45
CA GLU A 81 -2.46 -4.51 13.02
C GLU A 81 -2.08 -3.11 12.52
N GLU A 82 -0.99 -3.04 11.73
CA GLU A 82 -0.52 -1.78 11.15
C GLU A 82 -1.44 -1.35 10.00
N SER A 83 -1.91 -0.11 10.05
CA SER A 83 -2.57 0.53 8.92
C SER A 83 -1.64 1.51 8.23
N ILE A 84 -2.02 1.91 7.02
CA ILE A 84 -1.49 3.10 6.35
C ILE A 84 -2.64 4.06 6.10
N THR A 85 -2.35 5.33 5.87
CA THR A 85 -3.36 6.32 5.49
C THR A 85 -3.02 6.90 4.14
N MET A 86 -4.03 7.12 3.30
CA MET A 86 -3.87 7.69 1.96
C MET A 86 -4.92 8.77 1.73
N HIS A 87 -4.63 9.70 0.82
CA HIS A 87 -5.70 10.52 0.26
C HIS A 87 -6.66 9.65 -0.54
N THR A 88 -7.94 10.03 -0.57
CA THR A 88 -8.99 9.28 -1.29
C THR A 88 -8.74 9.25 -2.79
N ASP A 89 -8.30 10.38 -3.37
CA ASP A 89 -7.91 10.52 -4.77
C ASP A 89 -6.67 9.65 -5.11
N CYS A 90 -5.64 9.65 -4.27
CA CYS A 90 -4.48 8.76 -4.42
C CYS A 90 -4.89 7.28 -4.43
N PHE A 91 -5.78 6.87 -3.52
CA PHE A 91 -6.28 5.50 -3.49
C PHE A 91 -7.03 5.13 -4.77
N GLN A 92 -7.91 6.02 -5.26
CA GLN A 92 -8.64 5.82 -6.51
C GLN A 92 -7.69 5.69 -7.71
N LEU A 93 -6.66 6.54 -7.77
CA LEU A 93 -5.64 6.48 -8.81
C LEU A 93 -4.83 5.18 -8.78
N CYS A 94 -4.34 4.75 -7.61
CA CYS A 94 -3.66 3.45 -7.48
C CYS A 94 -4.58 2.30 -7.94
N HIS A 95 -5.84 2.30 -7.49
CA HIS A 95 -6.79 1.27 -7.87
C HIS A 95 -7.04 1.23 -9.39
N GLN A 96 -7.16 2.39 -10.04
CA GLN A 96 -7.28 2.47 -11.50
C GLN A 96 -6.01 2.02 -12.22
N ALA A 97 -4.84 2.45 -11.76
CA ALA A 97 -3.55 2.06 -12.32
C ALA A 97 -3.36 0.54 -12.25
N PHE A 98 -3.57 -0.06 -11.08
CA PHE A 98 -3.49 -1.51 -10.91
C PHE A 98 -4.49 -2.27 -11.78
N LYS A 99 -5.71 -1.76 -11.98
CA LYS A 99 -6.65 -2.35 -12.95
C LYS A 99 -6.12 -2.31 -14.38
N SER A 100 -5.52 -1.19 -14.78
CA SER A 100 -4.97 -1.02 -16.12
C SER A 100 -3.77 -1.95 -16.40
N TYR A 101 -2.90 -2.16 -15.41
CA TYR A 101 -1.76 -3.07 -15.54
C TYR A 101 -2.17 -4.54 -15.51
N ASN A 102 -3.10 -4.92 -14.63
CA ASN A 102 -3.61 -6.29 -14.58
C ASN A 102 -4.34 -6.69 -15.87
N TYR A 103 -5.05 -5.75 -16.53
CA TYR A 103 -5.60 -6.00 -17.87
C TYR A 103 -4.53 -6.37 -18.90
N ARG A 104 -3.31 -5.83 -18.77
CA ARG A 104 -2.18 -6.18 -19.64
C ARG A 104 -1.50 -7.48 -19.24
N ARG A 105 -1.58 -7.87 -17.96
CA ARG A 105 -0.76 -8.93 -17.39
C ARG A 105 -1.48 -10.27 -17.23
N ASP A 106 -2.82 -10.31 -17.20
CA ASP A 106 -3.48 -11.60 -17.00
C ASP A 106 -4.87 -11.78 -17.63
N SER A 107 -4.90 -12.67 -18.62
CA SER A 107 -6.03 -13.55 -18.96
C SER A 107 -5.99 -14.87 -18.17
N GLN A 108 -5.13 -15.05 -17.16
CA GLN A 108 -4.90 -16.37 -16.56
C GLN A 108 -4.89 -16.46 -15.01
N TYR A 109 -4.68 -15.36 -14.24
CA TYR A 109 -4.78 -15.40 -12.77
C TYR A 109 -5.75 -14.39 -12.15
N ASN A 110 -6.89 -14.90 -11.66
CA ASN A 110 -7.95 -14.18 -10.94
C ASN A 110 -7.57 -13.65 -9.53
N GLY A 111 -6.28 -13.48 -9.22
CA GLY A 111 -5.77 -13.11 -7.89
C GLY A 111 -5.04 -11.76 -7.76
N GLY A 112 -4.81 -11.04 -8.88
CA GLY A 112 -3.87 -9.91 -8.96
C GLY A 112 -4.15 -8.76 -7.96
N HIS A 113 -5.40 -8.31 -7.86
CA HIS A 113 -5.76 -7.12 -7.06
C HIS A 113 -5.37 -7.21 -5.58
N ARG A 114 -5.39 -8.41 -4.98
CA ARG A 114 -5.03 -8.56 -3.55
C ARG A 114 -3.54 -8.35 -3.31
N ARG A 115 -2.69 -8.68 -4.27
CA ARG A 115 -1.23 -8.52 -4.17
C ARG A 115 -0.83 -7.05 -4.31
N ASP A 116 -1.47 -6.32 -5.22
CA ASP A 116 -1.12 -4.91 -5.47
C ASP A 116 -1.33 -4.04 -4.23
N PHE A 117 -2.49 -4.18 -3.57
CA PHE A 117 -2.76 -3.42 -2.34
C PHE A 117 -1.86 -3.83 -1.18
N ARG A 118 -1.46 -5.10 -1.08
CA ARG A 118 -0.47 -5.54 -0.09
C ARG A 118 0.88 -4.88 -0.33
N ARG A 119 1.31 -4.75 -1.58
CA ARG A 119 2.59 -4.13 -1.95
C ARG A 119 2.56 -2.62 -1.74
N LEU A 120 1.45 -1.99 -2.08
CA LEU A 120 1.19 -0.59 -1.74
C LEU A 120 1.23 -0.38 -0.22
N TRP A 121 0.60 -1.27 0.56
CA TRP A 121 0.65 -1.24 2.01
C TRP A 121 2.08 -1.37 2.53
N LEU A 122 2.87 -2.33 2.01
CA LEU A 122 4.28 -2.52 2.38
C LEU A 122 5.15 -1.29 2.06
N ALA A 123 5.02 -0.75 0.84
CA ALA A 123 5.78 0.44 0.43
C ALA A 123 5.43 1.65 1.31
N ALA A 124 4.16 1.80 1.67
CA ALA A 124 3.70 2.87 2.53
C ALA A 124 4.14 2.69 3.99
N THR A 125 4.19 1.47 4.55
CA THR A 125 4.71 1.25 5.90
C THR A 125 6.21 1.52 5.97
N TRP A 126 6.97 1.28 4.90
CA TRP A 126 8.40 1.61 4.82
C TRP A 126 8.71 3.11 4.83
N ARG A 127 7.71 3.97 4.62
CA ARG A 127 7.86 5.42 4.85
C ARG A 127 8.02 5.77 6.34
N TYR A 128 7.75 4.81 7.24
CA TYR A 128 7.92 4.93 8.68
C TYR A 128 9.00 3.95 9.15
N PRO A 129 10.22 4.42 9.47
CA PRO A 129 11.35 3.55 9.84
C PRO A 129 11.09 2.60 11.01
N TRP A 130 10.20 2.96 11.93
CA TRP A 130 9.74 2.07 13.00
C TRP A 130 8.30 2.40 13.43
N LYS A 131 7.64 1.40 14.04
CA LYS A 131 6.30 1.52 14.64
C LYS A 131 6.24 2.71 15.60
N GLY A 132 5.24 3.57 15.43
CA GLY A 132 5.00 4.71 16.31
C GLY A 132 5.95 5.88 16.13
N MET A 133 6.84 5.87 15.12
CA MET A 133 7.62 7.06 14.78
C MET A 133 6.70 8.17 14.25
N ALA A 134 6.98 9.41 14.64
CA ALA A 134 6.50 10.55 13.87
C ALA A 134 6.99 10.42 12.42
N PRO A 135 6.18 10.79 11.41
CA PRO A 135 6.63 10.75 10.03
C PRO A 135 7.92 11.54 9.88
N LEU A 136 8.83 11.00 9.09
CA LEU A 136 9.96 11.78 8.63
C LEU A 136 9.39 12.97 7.86
N LYS A 137 9.62 14.19 8.36
CA LYS A 137 9.31 15.45 7.68
C LYS A 137 10.29 15.67 6.53
N LEU A 138 10.43 14.66 5.68
CA LEU A 138 11.08 14.83 4.40
C LEU A 138 10.17 15.76 3.58
N PRO A 139 10.72 16.70 2.82
CA PRO A 139 9.95 17.43 1.83
C PRO A 139 9.15 16.39 1.04
N SER A 140 7.85 16.65 0.82
CA SER A 140 6.94 15.66 0.24
C SER A 140 7.60 14.99 -0.95
N TYR A 141 7.39 13.69 -1.17
CA TYR A 141 7.97 13.01 -2.33
C TYR A 141 7.65 13.75 -3.64
N SER A 142 6.50 14.42 -3.74
CA SER A 142 6.13 15.32 -4.85
C SER A 142 7.02 16.57 -5.05
N ALA A 143 7.76 16.97 -4.02
CA ALA A 143 8.65 18.12 -3.98
C ALA A 143 10.14 17.73 -4.06
N LEU A 144 10.47 16.44 -3.89
CA LEU A 144 11.83 15.89 -4.03
C LEU A 144 12.00 15.02 -5.26
N ALA A 145 10.93 14.41 -5.75
CA ALA A 145 10.96 13.62 -6.97
C ALA A 145 11.08 14.57 -8.16
N ASP A 146 12.01 14.25 -9.05
CA ASP A 146 12.02 14.83 -10.37
C ASP A 146 10.67 14.49 -11.03
N PRO A 147 9.92 15.49 -11.52
CA PRO A 147 8.61 15.25 -12.10
C PRO A 147 8.79 14.35 -13.33
N SER A 148 8.06 13.24 -13.40
CA SER A 148 8.15 12.33 -14.54
C SER A 148 7.60 13.02 -15.80
N PRO A 149 8.42 13.34 -16.81
CA PRO A 149 7.93 14.09 -17.97
C PRO A 149 6.83 13.31 -18.71
N SER A 150 6.97 11.99 -18.81
CA SER A 150 5.97 11.08 -19.39
C SER A 150 4.63 11.13 -18.67
N ILE A 151 4.63 11.04 -17.33
CA ILE A 151 3.40 11.03 -16.53
C ILE A 151 2.73 12.40 -16.57
N ILE A 152 3.50 13.48 -16.39
CA ILE A 152 2.98 14.85 -16.43
C ILE A 152 2.37 15.17 -17.80
N SER A 153 3.02 14.80 -18.90
CA SER A 153 2.43 14.97 -20.24
C SER A 153 1.09 14.28 -20.38
N LYS A 154 0.99 13.01 -19.92
CA LYS A 154 -0.26 12.24 -19.97
C LYS A 154 -1.35 12.88 -19.09
N LEU A 155 -1.01 13.30 -17.87
CA LEU A 155 -1.93 13.98 -16.95
C LEU A 155 -2.44 15.30 -17.54
N CYS A 156 -1.60 16.02 -18.29
CA CYS A 156 -1.97 17.23 -19.00
C CYS A 156 -2.67 16.98 -20.36
N GLY A 157 -2.89 15.71 -20.76
CA GLY A 157 -3.58 15.35 -22.00
C GLY A 157 -2.73 15.42 -23.27
N PHE A 158 -1.41 15.53 -23.14
CA PHE A 158 -0.49 15.57 -24.26
C PHE A 158 -0.14 14.16 -24.75
N LYS A 159 -0.14 13.97 -26.07
CA LYS A 159 0.26 12.71 -26.71
C LYS A 159 1.78 12.52 -26.78
N ARG A 160 2.53 13.63 -26.75
CA ARG A 160 3.99 13.63 -26.76
C ARG A 160 4.49 13.92 -25.36
N GLU A 161 5.55 13.22 -24.99
CA GLU A 161 6.26 13.45 -23.75
C GLU A 161 6.94 14.83 -23.76
N PHE A 162 6.91 15.48 -22.61
CA PHE A 162 7.58 16.74 -22.35
C PHE A 162 9.08 16.53 -22.24
N LEU A 163 9.84 17.55 -22.60
CA LEU A 163 11.23 17.61 -22.18
C LEU A 163 11.28 17.81 -20.65
N PRO A 164 12.30 17.28 -19.96
CA PRO A 164 12.45 17.45 -18.51
C PRO A 164 12.37 18.93 -18.07
N GLU A 165 12.95 19.84 -18.85
CA GLU A 165 12.93 21.29 -18.57
C GLU A 165 11.51 21.86 -18.53
N ILE A 166 10.61 21.33 -19.36
CA ILE A 166 9.20 21.74 -19.37
C ILE A 166 8.48 21.21 -18.14
N ALA A 167 8.73 19.96 -17.74
CA ALA A 167 8.15 19.40 -16.51
C ALA A 167 8.59 20.20 -15.27
N THR A 168 9.88 20.53 -15.18
CA THR A 168 10.44 21.38 -14.11
C THR A 168 9.87 22.80 -14.16
N LEU A 169 9.71 23.38 -15.35
CA LEU A 169 9.09 24.69 -15.52
C LEU A 169 7.65 24.67 -14.99
N ILE A 170 6.83 23.71 -15.40
CA ILE A 170 5.44 23.55 -14.92
C ILE A 170 5.43 23.41 -13.39
N GLN A 171 6.34 22.61 -12.81
CA GLN A 171 6.49 22.46 -11.37
C GLN A 171 6.81 23.77 -10.67
N SER A 172 7.71 24.57 -11.22
CA SER A 172 8.09 25.85 -10.63
C SER A 172 6.92 26.84 -10.52
N TYR A 173 6.01 26.83 -11.50
CA TYR A 173 4.83 27.72 -11.54
C TYR A 173 3.59 27.12 -10.85
N SER A 174 3.57 25.83 -10.53
CA SER A 174 2.38 25.15 -10.02
C SER A 174 2.64 24.25 -8.82
N ARG A 175 3.60 24.59 -7.96
CA ARG A 175 4.06 23.75 -6.82
C ARG A 175 2.95 23.18 -5.92
N SER A 176 1.84 23.91 -5.75
CA SER A 176 0.70 23.49 -4.93
C SER A 176 -0.37 22.71 -5.70
N SER A 177 -0.14 22.39 -6.97
CA SER A 177 -1.09 21.68 -7.81
C SER A 177 -1.23 20.22 -7.37
N ILE A 178 -2.46 19.72 -7.43
CA ILE A 178 -2.80 18.30 -7.24
C ILE A 178 -2.08 17.40 -8.26
N LEU A 179 -1.62 17.95 -9.39
CA LEU A 179 -0.86 17.23 -10.41
C LEU A 179 0.36 16.51 -9.80
N TRP A 180 1.08 17.13 -8.87
CA TRP A 180 2.26 16.53 -8.26
C TRP A 180 1.94 15.39 -7.30
N ARG A 181 0.74 15.42 -6.71
CA ARG A 181 0.20 14.30 -5.95
C ARG A 181 -0.09 13.12 -6.86
N PHE A 182 -0.70 13.39 -8.01
CA PHE A 182 -1.05 12.36 -8.98
C PHE A 182 0.19 11.75 -9.62
N ASP A 183 1.16 12.58 -10.00
CA ASP A 183 2.45 12.15 -10.52
C ASP A 183 3.17 11.21 -9.54
N ALA A 184 3.39 11.65 -8.30
CA ALA A 184 4.01 10.81 -7.26
C ALA A 184 3.25 9.49 -7.01
N THR A 185 1.92 9.52 -7.08
CA THR A 185 1.08 8.32 -6.89
C THR A 185 1.24 7.34 -8.04
N LEU A 186 1.26 7.84 -9.28
CA LEU A 186 1.41 7.02 -10.49
C LEU A 186 2.83 6.47 -10.61
N GLN A 187 3.86 7.26 -10.27
CA GLN A 187 5.25 6.78 -10.19
C GLN A 187 5.35 5.59 -9.23
N LEU A 188 4.81 5.71 -8.00
CA LEU A 188 4.79 4.58 -7.07
C LEU A 188 4.03 3.38 -7.64
N ALA A 189 2.88 3.59 -8.28
CA ALA A 189 2.12 2.49 -8.88
C ALA A 189 2.89 1.78 -10.01
N GLU A 190 3.64 2.54 -10.82
CA GLU A 190 4.54 2.02 -11.85
C GLU A 190 5.70 1.24 -11.23
N GLU A 191 6.40 1.78 -10.24
CA GLU A 191 7.49 1.11 -9.52
C GLU A 191 7.04 -0.22 -8.91
N LEU A 192 5.89 -0.22 -8.24
CA LEU A 192 5.28 -1.44 -7.76
C LEU A 192 5.00 -2.38 -8.93
N ASN A 193 4.38 -1.92 -10.01
CA ASN A 193 4.13 -2.77 -11.16
C ASN A 193 5.42 -3.38 -11.76
N PHE A 194 6.53 -2.64 -11.86
CA PHE A 194 7.80 -3.16 -12.38
C PHE A 194 8.44 -4.19 -11.45
N ALA A 195 8.47 -3.94 -10.15
CA ALA A 195 9.05 -4.89 -9.19
C ALA A 195 8.34 -6.26 -9.16
N THR A 196 7.14 -6.38 -9.73
CA THR A 196 6.46 -7.68 -9.94
C THR A 196 6.95 -8.42 -11.18
N ALA A 197 7.28 -7.71 -12.26
CA ALA A 197 7.76 -8.33 -13.48
C ALA A 197 9.10 -9.03 -13.22
N ASP A 198 9.99 -8.38 -12.45
CA ASP A 198 11.30 -8.92 -12.11
C ASP A 198 11.20 -10.18 -11.22
N GLU A 199 10.26 -10.21 -10.26
CA GLU A 199 10.01 -11.40 -9.43
C GLU A 199 9.46 -12.57 -10.25
N GLU A 200 8.55 -12.30 -11.19
CA GLU A 200 7.96 -13.31 -12.08
C GLU A 200 8.99 -13.84 -13.09
N GLU A 201 9.77 -12.98 -13.75
CA GLU A 201 10.88 -13.38 -14.64
C GLU A 201 11.97 -14.18 -13.92
N ALA A 202 12.29 -13.83 -12.66
CA ALA A 202 13.24 -14.57 -11.83
C ALA A 202 12.72 -15.97 -11.44
N ILE A 203 11.39 -16.14 -11.30
CA ILE A 203 10.77 -17.44 -11.03
C ILE A 203 10.73 -18.28 -12.31
N THR A 204 10.34 -17.71 -13.44
CA THR A 204 10.30 -18.42 -14.74
C THR A 204 11.69 -18.87 -15.19
N SER A 205 12.72 -18.03 -15.05
CA SER A 205 14.12 -18.41 -15.36
C SER A 205 14.68 -19.48 -14.42
N ARG A 206 14.22 -19.53 -13.16
CA ARG A 206 14.52 -20.63 -12.22
C ARG A 206 13.82 -21.93 -12.59
N GLU A 207 12.60 -21.88 -13.10
CA GLU A 207 11.86 -23.08 -13.55
C GLU A 207 12.42 -23.63 -14.88
N GLU A 208 12.83 -22.78 -15.82
CA GLU A 208 13.46 -23.21 -17.08
C GLU A 208 14.84 -23.84 -16.85
N SER A 209 15.61 -23.33 -15.89
CA SER A 209 16.90 -23.92 -15.46
C SER A 209 16.75 -25.20 -14.63
N LEU A 210 15.53 -25.57 -14.23
CA LEU A 210 15.20 -26.82 -13.55
C LEU A 210 14.59 -27.87 -14.47
N THR A 211 14.49 -27.63 -15.78
CA THR A 211 14.12 -28.69 -16.74
C THR A 211 15.32 -29.63 -16.95
N PRO A 212 15.24 -30.92 -16.57
CA PRO A 212 16.34 -31.85 -16.82
C PRO A 212 16.34 -32.20 -18.31
N SER A 213 17.35 -31.73 -19.04
CA SER A 213 17.75 -32.34 -20.29
C SER A 213 18.12 -33.81 -20.02
N HIS A 214 17.19 -34.70 -20.34
CA HIS A 214 17.33 -36.15 -20.38
C HIS A 214 17.79 -36.85 -19.08
N GLY A 215 16.78 -37.43 -18.42
CA GLY A 215 16.87 -38.75 -17.81
C GLY A 215 17.62 -38.83 -16.48
N ILE A 216 16.87 -38.74 -15.38
CA ILE A 216 16.97 -39.62 -14.20
C ILE A 216 15.68 -39.42 -13.37
N LYS A 217 15.01 -40.53 -13.04
CA LYS A 217 13.85 -40.55 -12.13
C LYS A 217 14.33 -40.26 -10.72
N TYR A 218 13.78 -39.25 -10.05
CA TYR A 218 13.85 -39.16 -8.59
C TYR A 218 12.50 -39.46 -7.96
N GLN A 219 12.49 -40.54 -7.18
CA GLN A 219 11.37 -41.00 -6.38
C GLN A 219 11.10 -40.04 -5.20
N ARG A 220 9.81 -39.81 -5.00
CA ARG A 220 9.16 -39.23 -3.83
C ARG A 220 9.60 -39.98 -2.56
N LEU A 221 10.25 -39.29 -1.62
CA LEU A 221 10.49 -39.79 -0.27
C LEU A 221 9.53 -39.11 0.71
N GLU A 222 8.69 -39.95 1.31
CA GLU A 222 7.62 -39.62 2.24
C GLU A 222 8.16 -39.11 3.59
N ARG A 223 7.36 -38.25 4.22
CA ARG A 223 7.55 -37.77 5.59
C ARG A 223 7.39 -38.93 6.59
N ALA A 224 8.32 -39.04 7.54
CA ALA A 224 8.12 -39.78 8.78
C ALA A 224 8.36 -38.88 10.01
N ASN A 225 7.40 -38.97 10.93
CA ASN A 225 7.21 -38.24 12.18
C ASN A 225 8.39 -38.26 13.17
N ILE A 226 8.54 -37.18 13.95
CA ILE A 226 8.96 -37.26 15.36
C ILE A 226 8.09 -36.31 16.20
N HIS A 227 7.17 -36.87 16.98
CA HIS A 227 6.64 -36.25 18.19
C HIS A 227 6.22 -37.35 19.17
N ALA A 228 6.96 -37.50 20.26
CA ALA A 228 6.51 -38.21 21.45
C ALA A 228 7.33 -37.74 22.65
N GLN A 229 6.67 -37.11 23.61
CA GLN A 229 6.69 -37.48 25.03
C GLN A 229 6.06 -36.35 25.86
N PHE A 230 4.86 -36.60 26.38
CA PHE A 230 4.46 -36.22 27.75
C PHE A 230 3.19 -37.01 28.11
N SER A 231 3.30 -37.89 29.10
CA SER A 231 2.31 -38.10 30.19
C SER A 231 2.61 -39.41 30.94
N ARG A 232 3.11 -39.26 32.17
CA ARG A 232 2.90 -40.18 33.29
C ARG A 232 2.21 -39.38 34.39
N HIS A 233 0.90 -39.54 34.52
CA HIS A 233 0.18 -39.97 35.73
C HIS A 233 -1.32 -39.98 35.46
#